data_AF-A0A9D4H5X3-F1
#
_entry.id   AF-A0A9D4H5X3-F1
#
_cell.length_a   1.000
_cell.length_b   1.000
_cell.length_c   1.000
_cell.angle_alpha   90.00
_cell.angle_beta   90.00
_cell.angle_gamma   90.00
#
_symmetry.space_group_name_H-M   'P 1'
#
loop_
_entity.id
_entity.type
_entity.pdbx_description
1 polymer ?
#
loop_
_entity_poly.entity_id
_entity_poly.type
_entity_poly.pdbx_seq_one_letter_code
_entity_poly.pdbx_strand_id
1 'polypeptide(L)' 'MRKIVVKFTFLRKEIVLKLWRELDGTVNRVFEQFPRVVIEKRRNLVPQMKDTGRLAKRAYPAYDPFYINGTADRA' A
#
# COMPACT_ATOMS: atom_id res chain seq x y z
N MET A 1 -6.65 -18.30 10.85
CA MET A 1 -6.78 -17.06 11.65
C MET A 1 -7.70 -16.08 10.94
N ARG A 2 -8.71 -15.53 11.62
CA ARG A 2 -9.65 -14.56 11.02
C ARG A 2 -9.03 -13.16 11.09
N LYS A 3 -9.17 -12.37 10.02
CA LYS A 3 -8.67 -10.99 10.00
C LYS A 3 -9.56 -10.11 10.88
N ILE A 4 -8.95 -9.26 11.70
CA ILE A 4 -9.65 -8.21 12.44
C ILE A 4 -9.78 -6.99 11.52
N VAL A 5 -10.97 -6.42 11.44
CA VAL A 5 -11.26 -5.23 10.61
C VAL A 5 -11.71 -4.11 11.53
N VAL A 6 -11.02 -2.97 11.46
CA VAL A 6 -11.32 -1.79 12.29
C VAL A 6 -11.59 -0.62 11.36
N LYS A 7 -12.62 0.17 11.69
CA LYS A 7 -12.95 1.42 10.98
C LYS A 7 -12.38 2.60 11.74
N PHE A 8 -11.72 3.50 11.01
CA PHE A 8 -11.11 4.72 11.55
C PHE A 8 -11.58 5.93 10.75
N THR A 9 -11.45 7.11 11.35
CA THR A 9 -11.40 8.36 10.57
C THR A 9 -10.09 8.42 9.77
N PHE A 10 -10.08 9.19 8.67
CA PHE A 10 -8.92 9.28 7.77
C PHE A 10 -7.60 9.54 8.52
N LEU A 11 -7.57 10.57 9.37
CA LEU A 11 -6.35 10.95 10.11
C LEU A 11 -5.87 9.84 11.07
N ARG A 12 -6.78 9.22 11.82
CA ARG A 12 -6.41 8.15 12.77
C ARG A 12 -5.88 6.92 12.04
N LYS A 13 -6.48 6.59 10.89
CA LYS A 13 -6.00 5.50 10.03
C LYS A 13 -4.55 5.74 9.59
N GLU A 14 -4.25 6.94 9.09
CA GLU A 14 -2.90 7.30 8.62
C GLU A 14 -1.86 7.23 9.74
N ILE A 15 -2.21 7.70 10.94
CA ILE A 15 -1.35 7.59 12.13
C ILE A 15 -1.06 6.13 12.47
N VAL A 16 -2.08 5.27 12.51
CA VAL A 16 -1.92 3.83 12.77
C VAL A 16 -1.06 3.17 11.69
N LEU A 17 -1.28 3.46 10.42
CA LEU A 17 -0.49 2.91 9.30
C LEU A 17 0.95 3.42 9.27
N LYS A 18 1.25 4.56 9.91
CA LYS A 18 2.61 5.06 10.07
C LYS A 18 3.33 4.40 11.24
N LEU A 19 2.65 4.31 12.39
CA LEU A 19 3.24 3.86 13.65
C LEU A 19 3.16 2.35 13.88
N TRP A 20 2.43 1.57 13.06
CA TRP A 20 2.29 0.13 13.33
C TRP A 20 3.61 -0.65 13.35
N ARG A 21 4.65 -0.15 12.66
CA ARG A 21 5.99 -0.74 12.66
C ARG A 21 6.72 -0.56 13.99
N GLU A 22 6.24 0.38 14.82
CA GLU A 22 6.74 0.67 16.17
C GLU A 22 5.98 -0.12 17.23
N LEU A 23 4.99 -0.95 16.84
CA LEU A 23 4.33 -1.85 17.76
C LEU A 23 5.33 -2.94 18.19
N ASP A 24 5.95 -2.72 19.34
CA ASP A 24 6.94 -3.61 19.91
C ASP A 24 6.36 -5.00 20.18
N GLY A 25 7.16 -6.04 19.92
CA GLY A 25 6.81 -7.43 20.26
C GLY A 25 5.65 -8.07 19.48
N THR A 26 5.13 -7.47 18.40
CA THR A 26 4.03 -8.08 17.61
C THR A 26 4.43 -8.42 16.18
N VAL A 27 4.11 -9.65 15.76
CA VAL A 27 4.23 -10.11 14.36
C VAL A 27 3.03 -9.72 13.49
N ASN A 28 2.06 -8.98 14.05
CA ASN A 28 0.83 -8.66 13.35
C ASN A 28 1.08 -7.61 12.27
N ARG A 29 0.71 -7.96 11.03
CA ARG A 29 0.75 -7.01 9.92
C ARG A 29 -0.51 -6.17 9.91
N VAL A 30 -0.33 -4.86 9.98
CA VAL A 30 -1.41 -3.89 9.75
C VAL A 30 -1.35 -3.43 8.30
N PHE A 31 -2.46 -3.51 7.60
CA PHE A 31 -2.59 -3.03 6.23
C PHE A 31 -3.99 -2.47 6.01
N GLU A 32 -4.08 -1.49 5.11
CA GLU A 32 -5.35 -0.93 4.70
C GLU A 32 -6.15 -1.96 3.87
N GLN A 33 -7.47 -2.00 4.11
CA GLN A 33 -8.37 -2.76 3.26
C GLN A 33 -8.86 -1.92 2.10
N PHE A 34 -8.79 -2.51 0.92
CA PHE A 34 -9.29 -1.92 -0.32
C PHE A 34 -10.45 -2.76 -0.87
N PRO A 35 -11.38 -2.15 -1.63
CA PRO A 35 -12.33 -2.89 -2.44
C PRO A 35 -11.61 -3.86 -3.39
N ARG A 36 -12.27 -4.97 -3.74
CA ARG A 36 -11.69 -6.01 -4.59
C ARG A 36 -11.15 -5.47 -5.92
N VAL A 37 -11.89 -4.57 -6.56
CA VAL A 37 -11.49 -3.92 -7.82
C VAL A 37 -10.15 -3.19 -7.70
N VAL A 38 -9.92 -2.52 -6.57
CA VAL A 38 -8.67 -1.80 -6.30
C VAL A 38 -7.52 -2.78 -6.00
N ILE A 39 -7.79 -3.88 -5.29
CA ILE A 39 -6.80 -4.93 -5.03
C ILE A 39 -6.33 -5.57 -6.35
N GLU A 40 -7.25 -5.86 -7.26
CA GLU A 40 -6.95 -6.47 -8.57
C GLU A 40 -6.10 -5.52 -9.42
N LYS A 41 -6.45 -4.23 -9.50
CA LYS A 41 -5.61 -3.21 -10.16
C LYS A 41 -4.20 -3.17 -9.55
N ARG A 42 -4.09 -3.14 -8.22
CA ARG A 42 -2.79 -3.11 -7.53
C ARG A 42 -1.94 -4.35 -7.81
N ARG A 43 -2.54 -5.54 -7.93
CA ARG A 43 -1.80 -6.77 -8.28
C ARG A 43 -1.12 -6.67 -9.64
N ASN A 44 -1.77 -6.04 -10.61
CA ASN A 44 -1.20 -5.84 -11.95
C ASN A 44 -0.03 -4.84 -11.96
N LEU A 45 0.03 -3.94 -10.97
CA LEU A 45 1.13 -2.98 -10.81
C LEU A 45 2.36 -3.57 -10.12
N VAL A 46 2.22 -4.69 -9.38
CA VAL A 46 3.34 -5.31 -8.64
C VAL A 46 4.51 -5.73 -9.56
N PRO A 47 4.29 -6.36 -10.73
CA PRO A 47 5.36 -6.65 -11.68
C PRO A 47 6.07 -5.37 -12.16
N GLN A 48 5.31 -4.36 -12.57
CA GLN A 48 5.84 -3.07 -13.03
C GLN A 48 6.68 -2.37 -11.94
N MET A 49 6.24 -2.43 -10.67
CA MET A 49 7.01 -1.96 -9.52
C MET A 49 8.35 -2.68 -9.37
N LYS A 50 8.36 -4.02 -9.49
CA LYS A 50 9.58 -4.81 -9.35
C LYS A 50 10.59 -4.50 -10.45
N ASP A 51 10.11 -4.36 -11.68
CA ASP A 51 10.94 -3.99 -12.83
C ASP A 51 11.50 -2.57 -12.69
N THR A 52 10.69 -1.64 -12.17
CA THR A 52 11.11 -0.26 -11.91
C THR A 52 12.05 -0.14 -10.72
N GLY A 53 11.85 -0.93 -9.67
CA GLY A 53 12.75 -1.03 -8.51
C GLY A 53 14.11 -1.61 -8.88
N ARG A 54 14.15 -2.56 -9.84
CA ARG A 54 15.40 -3.05 -10.44
C ARG A 54 16.17 -1.94 -11.18
N LEU A 55 15.47 -0.92 -11.66
CA LEU A 55 16.03 0.29 -12.28
C LEU A 55 16.36 1.41 -11.26
N ALA A 56 16.36 1.12 -9.95
CA ALA A 56 16.60 2.06 -8.86
C ALA A 56 15.64 3.28 -8.83
N LYS A 57 14.50 3.20 -9.51
CA LYS A 57 13.47 4.25 -9.51
C LYS A 57 12.48 4.02 -8.37
N ARG A 58 12.05 5.10 -7.71
CA ARG A 58 11.04 5.03 -6.64
C ARG A 58 9.66 4.89 -7.28
N ALA A 59 9.11 3.68 -7.23
CA ALA A 59 7.74 3.42 -7.65
C ALA A 59 6.84 3.17 -6.44
N TYR A 60 5.68 3.82 -6.39
CA TYR A 60 4.68 3.59 -5.36
C TYR A 60 3.26 3.65 -5.93
N PRO A 61 2.38 2.71 -5.56
CA PRO A 61 0.98 2.76 -5.92
C PRO A 61 0.28 3.78 -5.01
N ALA A 62 -0.26 4.85 -5.58
CA ALA A 62 -1.24 5.67 -4.89
C ALA A 62 -2.64 5.04 -5.04
N TYR A 63 -3.64 5.63 -4.38
CA TYR A 63 -5.00 5.05 -4.30
C TYR A 63 -5.61 4.72 -5.67
N ASP A 64 -5.39 5.58 -6.67
CA ASP A 64 -5.85 5.38 -8.06
C ASP A 64 -4.72 5.37 -9.10
N PRO A 65 -3.67 6.24 -9.04
CA PRO A 65 -2.57 6.24 -9.99
C PRO A 65 -1.35 5.43 -9.51
N PHE A 66 -0.65 4.79 -10.44
CA PHE A 66 0.69 4.29 -10.22
C PHE A 66 1.69 5.44 -10.40
N TYR A 67 2.64 5.66 -9.49
CA TYR A 67 3.64 6.71 -9.65
C TYR A 67 5.04 6.11 -9.80
N ILE A 68 5.78 6.55 -10.80
CA ILE A 68 7.20 6.26 -11.01
C ILE A 68 7.98 7.57 -10.93
N ASN A 69 8.91 7.68 -9.96
CA ASN A 69 9.71 8.89 -9.71
C ASN A 69 8.88 10.17 -9.53
N GLY A 70 7.66 10.06 -9.00
CA GLY A 70 6.76 11.21 -8.78
C GLY A 70 5.88 11.56 -9.99
N THR A 71 6.05 10.89 -11.14
CA THR A 71 5.16 11.03 -12.29
C THR A 71 4.13 9.91 -12.28
N ALA A 72 2.85 10.27 -12.47
CA ALA A 72 1.80 9.27 -12.64
C ALA A 72 2.06 8.49 -13.94
N ASP A 73 2.35 7.20 -13.80
CA ASP A 73 2.43 6.25 -14.89
C ASP A 73 1.00 5.89 -15.31
N ARG A 74 0.59 6.42 -16.47
CA ARG A 74 -0.68 6.11 -17.11
C ARG A 74 -0.46 4.90 -18.02
N ALA A 75 -0.29 3.73 -17.41
CA ALA A 75 -0.39 2.47 -18.14
C ALA A 75 -1.84 2.17 -18.52
#